data_AF-A0A9E4MFX0-F1
#
_entry.id   AF-A0A9E4MFX0-F1
#
_cell.length_a   1.000
_cell.length_b   1.000
_cell.length_c   1.000
_cell.angle_alpha   90.00
_cell.angle_beta   90.00
_cell.angle_gamma   90.00
#
_symmetry.space_group_name_H-M   'P 1'
#
loop_
_entity.id
_entity.type
_entity.pdbx_description
1 polymer ?
#
loop_
_entity_poly.entity_id
_entity_poly.type
_entity_poly.pdbx_seq_one_letter_code
_entity_poly.pdbx_strand_id
1 'polypeptide(L)'
;MVVGTFVGLLLGGVTGFALQPAGPIPAEAEIRGILANRIDDQKRSVGIVVGVVEPGGRRVVAHGQLATDNPTQVDGDTLFEIGSITKAFTAILLADLAGEGAVELE
;
A
#
# COMPACT_ATOMS: atom_id res chain seq x y z
N MET A 1 57.85 -19.90 -15.07
CA MET A 1 56.79 -18.93 -15.43
C MET A 1 55.83 -19.65 -16.37
N VAL A 2 54.76 -20.23 -15.81
CA VAL A 2 53.72 -20.91 -16.59
C VAL A 2 52.47 -20.05 -16.52
N VAL A 3 51.97 -19.71 -17.71
CA VAL A 3 50.70 -19.02 -17.96
C VAL A 3 49.55 -19.96 -17.59
N GLY A 4 48.53 -19.43 -16.91
CA GLY A 4 47.31 -20.17 -16.58
C GLY A 4 46.07 -19.32 -16.82
N THR A 5 45.50 -19.42 -18.02
CA THR A 5 44.20 -18.89 -18.39
C THR A 5 43.11 -19.66 -17.63
N PHE A 6 42.31 -18.98 -16.80
CA PHE A 6 41.07 -19.55 -16.27
C PHE A 6 39.87 -18.96 -17.02
N VAL A 7 39.32 -19.76 -17.92
CA VAL A 7 37.95 -19.61 -18.41
C VAL A 7 37.04 -20.29 -17.38
N GLY A 8 36.16 -19.53 -16.75
CA GLY A 8 35.20 -20.01 -15.75
C GLY A 8 33.78 -19.55 -16.09
N LEU A 9 33.07 -20.44 -16.78
CA LEU A 9 31.63 -20.56 -17.02
C LEU A 9 30.70 -19.64 -16.18
N LEU A 10 29.96 -18.75 -16.87
CA LEU A 10 28.78 -18.06 -16.35
C LEU A 10 27.64 -19.06 -16.13
N LEU A 11 27.52 -19.60 -14.92
CA LEU A 11 26.31 -20.28 -14.46
C LEU A 11 25.41 -19.25 -13.77
N GLY A 12 24.28 -18.95 -14.42
CA GLY A 12 23.27 -18.02 -13.93
C GLY A 12 22.68 -18.47 -12.60
N GLY A 13 22.73 -17.59 -11.60
CA GLY A 13 21.84 -17.63 -10.46
C GLY A 13 20.70 -16.65 -10.70
N VAL A 14 19.56 -17.12 -11.19
CA VAL A 14 18.30 -16.39 -10.94
C VAL A 14 18.04 -16.57 -9.44
N THR A 15 18.52 -15.64 -8.63
CA THR A 15 18.11 -15.55 -7.23
C THR A 15 16.62 -15.26 -7.23
N GLY A 16 15.80 -16.27 -6.99
CA GLY A 16 14.36 -16.08 -6.80
C GLY A 16 14.15 -15.06 -5.69
N PHE A 17 13.30 -14.06 -5.94
CA PHE A 17 12.74 -13.26 -4.87
C PHE A 17 11.98 -14.22 -3.94
N ALA A 18 12.56 -14.54 -2.80
CA ALA A 18 11.82 -15.22 -1.75
C ALA A 18 10.67 -14.30 -1.34
N LEU A 19 9.44 -14.77 -1.52
CA LEU A 19 8.28 -14.15 -0.90
C LEU A 19 8.47 -14.29 0.60
N GLN A 20 9.02 -13.26 1.25
CA GLN A 20 8.99 -13.19 2.69
C GLN A 20 7.52 -13.18 3.10
N PRO A 21 7.07 -14.08 3.99
CA PRO A 21 5.73 -14.00 4.51
C PRO A 21 5.55 -12.60 5.10
N ALA A 22 4.48 -11.92 4.72
CA ALA A 22 4.14 -10.65 5.34
C ALA A 22 4.12 -10.88 6.85
N GLY A 23 4.85 -10.03 7.60
CA GLY A 23 4.79 -10.06 9.06
C GLY A 23 3.34 -9.89 9.53
N PRO A 24 3.04 -10.28 10.78
CA PRO A 24 1.70 -10.12 11.33
C PRO A 24 1.27 -8.64 11.19
N ILE A 25 0.00 -8.40 10.85
CA ILE A 25 -0.50 -7.03 10.79
C ILE A 25 -0.41 -6.42 12.19
N PRO A 26 0.17 -5.22 12.35
CA PRO A 26 0.30 -4.56 13.64
C PRO A 26 -1.00 -4.47 14.44
N ALA A 27 -0.87 -4.56 15.77
CA ALA A 27 -1.98 -4.33 16.69
C ALA A 27 -2.47 -2.87 16.62
N GLU A 28 -3.71 -2.60 16.99
CA GLU A 28 -4.28 -1.24 16.92
C GLU A 28 -3.43 -0.20 17.65
N ALA A 29 -2.93 -0.52 18.86
CA ALA A 29 -2.10 0.40 19.65
C ALA A 29 -0.79 0.77 18.92
N GLU A 30 -0.20 -0.18 18.19
CA GLU A 30 1.00 0.06 17.39
C GLU A 30 0.70 0.95 16.18
N ILE A 31 -0.41 0.67 15.46
CA ILE A 31 -0.88 1.52 14.36
C ILE A 31 -1.09 2.94 14.88
N ARG A 32 -1.80 3.11 16.01
CA ARG A 32 -2.04 4.42 16.63
C ARG A 32 -0.75 5.15 16.96
N GLY A 33 0.25 4.45 17.50
CA GLY A 33 1.59 5.02 17.76
C GLY A 33 2.29 5.50 16.49
N ILE A 34 2.22 4.72 15.40
CA ILE A 34 2.76 5.11 14.09
C ILE A 34 2.05 6.37 13.56
N LEU A 35 0.72 6.42 13.67
CA LEU A 35 -0.07 7.57 13.21
C LEU A 35 0.25 8.83 14.02
N ALA A 36 0.31 8.73 15.36
CA ALA A 36 0.71 9.81 16.24
C ALA A 36 2.11 10.34 15.88
N ASN A 37 3.09 9.45 15.69
CA ASN A 37 4.43 9.89 15.29
C ASN A 37 4.44 10.61 13.94
N ARG A 38 3.71 10.12 12.93
CA ARG A 38 3.65 10.74 11.60
C ARG A 38 2.96 12.11 11.59
N ILE A 39 1.94 12.29 12.41
CA ILE A 39 1.12 13.51 12.46
C ILE A 39 1.70 14.50 13.47
N ASP A 40 1.94 14.07 14.70
CA ASP A 40 2.29 14.95 15.81
C ASP A 40 3.78 15.29 15.84
N ASP A 41 4.65 14.31 15.62
CA ASP A 41 6.11 14.53 15.70
C ASP A 41 6.68 14.94 14.34
N GLN A 42 6.34 14.22 13.27
CA GLN A 42 6.93 14.43 11.94
C GLN A 42 6.19 15.48 11.09
N LYS A 43 4.97 15.89 11.49
CA LYS A 43 4.13 16.86 10.76
C LYS A 43 3.96 16.54 9.26
N ARG A 44 3.83 15.26 8.91
CA ARG A 44 3.75 14.81 7.50
C ARG A 44 2.34 14.75 6.92
N SER A 45 1.32 14.85 7.78
CA SER A 45 -0.10 14.95 7.43
C SER A 45 -0.86 15.61 8.58
N VAL A 46 -2.08 16.08 8.33
CA VAL A 46 -3.01 16.59 9.36
C VAL A 46 -3.96 15.52 9.87
N GLY A 47 -4.24 14.49 9.07
CA GLY A 47 -5.13 13.37 9.40
C GLY A 47 -4.75 12.13 8.60
N ILE A 48 -4.83 10.96 9.23
CA ILE A 48 -4.62 9.66 8.59
C ILE A 48 -5.62 8.65 9.14
N VAL A 49 -6.23 7.88 8.24
CA VAL A 49 -7.15 6.78 8.56
C VAL A 49 -6.60 5.49 7.96
N VAL A 50 -6.52 4.44 8.77
CA VAL A 50 -6.02 3.11 8.38
C VAL A 50 -7.14 2.09 8.57
N GLY A 51 -7.58 1.48 7.47
CA GLY A 51 -8.43 0.30 7.49
C GLY A 51 -7.59 -0.98 7.42
N VAL A 52 -7.88 -1.95 8.30
CA VAL A 52 -7.29 -3.28 8.28
C VAL A 52 -8.39 -4.30 8.00
N VAL A 53 -8.15 -5.20 7.06
CA VAL A 53 -9.06 -6.29 6.70
C VAL A 53 -8.31 -7.61 6.85
N GLU A 54 -8.82 -8.48 7.73
CA GLU A 54 -8.29 -9.82 8.02
C GLU A 54 -9.44 -10.84 7.92
N PRO A 55 -9.15 -12.16 7.85
CA PRO A 55 -10.21 -13.17 7.84
C PRO A 55 -11.17 -13.07 9.03
N GLY A 56 -10.68 -12.61 10.19
CA GLY A 56 -11.46 -12.41 11.40
C GLY A 56 -12.30 -11.13 11.47
N GLY A 57 -12.21 -10.25 10.46
CA GLY A 57 -13.01 -9.03 10.40
C GLY A 57 -12.23 -7.80 9.94
N ARG A 58 -12.80 -6.63 10.24
CA ARG A 58 -12.26 -5.32 9.85
C ARG A 58 -12.10 -4.44 11.06
N ARG A 59 -11.05 -3.61 11.08
CA ARG A 59 -10.89 -2.53 12.06
C ARG A 59 -10.41 -1.25 11.39
N VAL A 60 -10.75 -0.11 11.98
CA VAL A 60 -10.34 1.22 11.53
C VAL A 60 -9.58 1.89 12.67
N VAL A 61 -8.40 2.44 12.35
CA VAL A 61 -7.61 3.23 13.28
C VAL A 61 -7.36 4.59 12.64
N ALA A 62 -7.78 5.65 13.32
CA ALA A 62 -7.70 7.01 12.83
C ALA A 62 -6.98 7.92 13.83
N HIS A 63 -6.27 8.93 13.32
CA HIS A 63 -5.63 9.99 14.11
C HIS A 63 -5.56 11.29 13.33
N GLY A 64 -5.65 12.42 14.03
CA GLY A 64 -5.60 13.76 13.47
C GLY A 64 -6.97 14.33 13.09
N GLN A 65 -6.97 15.34 12.23
CA GLN A 65 -8.11 16.20 11.92
C GLN A 65 -8.27 16.42 10.41
N LEU A 66 -9.45 16.88 9.98
CA LEU A 66 -9.81 17.03 8.56
C LEU A 66 -8.89 17.99 7.80
N ALA A 67 -8.52 19.12 8.41
CA ALA A 67 -7.66 20.12 7.81
C ALA A 67 -6.91 20.90 8.90
N THR A 68 -5.85 21.63 8.55
CA THR A 68 -5.10 22.45 9.53
C THR A 68 -6.00 23.46 10.27
N ASP A 69 -7.01 24.00 9.59
CA ASP A 69 -7.99 24.97 10.11
C ASP A 69 -9.34 24.35 10.51
N ASN A 70 -9.48 23.02 10.38
CA ASN A 70 -10.67 22.29 10.77
C ASN A 70 -10.30 21.18 11.79
N PRO A 71 -10.57 21.38 13.08
CA PRO A 71 -10.16 20.45 14.14
C PRO A 71 -11.06 19.20 14.25
N THR A 72 -12.03 19.03 13.36
CA THR A 72 -12.88 17.82 13.33
C THR A 72 -12.02 16.60 13.12
N GLN A 73 -12.15 15.60 13.98
CA GLN A 73 -11.36 14.37 13.91
C GLN A 73 -11.71 13.57 12.66
N VAL A 74 -10.70 12.96 12.05
CA VAL A 74 -10.91 12.00 10.95
C VAL A 74 -11.35 10.64 11.50
N ASP A 75 -12.18 9.95 10.74
CA ASP A 75 -12.74 8.64 11.07
C ASP A 75 -12.89 7.76 9.81
N GLY A 76 -13.53 6.60 9.95
CA GLY A 76 -13.72 5.66 8.85
C GLY A 76 -14.64 6.16 7.73
N ASP A 77 -15.43 7.20 7.97
CA ASP A 77 -16.38 7.77 7.03
C ASP A 77 -15.86 9.07 6.38
N THR A 78 -14.67 9.51 6.80
CA THR A 78 -14.02 10.69 6.24
C THR A 78 -13.61 10.48 4.79
N LEU A 79 -14.02 11.39 3.91
CA LEU A 79 -13.67 11.35 2.49
C LEU A 79 -12.27 11.93 2.23
N PHE A 80 -11.46 11.18 1.49
CA PHE A 80 -10.14 11.60 1.02
C PHE A 80 -10.05 11.51 -0.50
N GLU A 81 -9.24 12.37 -1.10
CA GLU A 81 -8.77 12.15 -2.47
C GLU A 81 -7.83 10.94 -2.50
N ILE A 82 -8.12 9.95 -3.34
CA ILE A 82 -7.31 8.72 -3.47
C ILE A 82 -6.38 8.73 -4.69
N GLY A 83 -6.43 9.82 -5.48
CA GLY A 83 -5.57 10.03 -6.65
C GLY A 83 -5.58 8.85 -7.62
N SER A 84 -4.39 8.34 -7.97
CA SER A 84 -4.25 7.25 -8.94
C SER A 84 -4.86 5.91 -8.50
N ILE A 85 -5.27 5.73 -7.24
CA ILE A 85 -6.03 4.54 -6.83
C ILE A 85 -7.35 4.46 -7.61
N THR A 86 -7.94 5.60 -8.00
CA THR A 86 -9.12 5.66 -8.88
C THR A 86 -8.93 4.85 -10.18
N LYS A 87 -7.70 4.72 -10.70
CA LYS A 87 -7.44 3.94 -11.92
C LYS A 87 -7.78 2.46 -11.77
N ALA A 88 -7.69 1.89 -10.56
CA ALA A 88 -8.12 0.52 -10.34
C ALA A 88 -9.63 0.35 -10.59
N PHE A 89 -10.44 1.32 -10.14
CA PHE A 89 -11.88 1.35 -10.40
C PHE A 89 -12.17 1.56 -11.89
N THR A 90 -11.48 2.50 -12.54
CA THR A 90 -11.61 2.70 -14.00
C THR A 90 -11.21 1.46 -14.80
N ALA A 91 -10.15 0.75 -14.39
CA ALA A 91 -9.72 -0.49 -15.04
C ALA A 91 -10.74 -1.62 -14.86
N ILE A 92 -11.39 -1.72 -13.69
CA ILE A 92 -12.50 -2.67 -13.47
C ILE A 92 -13.66 -2.35 -14.42
N LEU A 93 -14.04 -1.08 -14.55
CA LEU A 93 -15.10 -0.68 -15.49
C LEU A 93 -14.72 -1.00 -16.94
N LEU A 94 -13.45 -0.78 -17.34
CA LEU A 94 -12.98 -1.13 -18.67
C LEU A 94 -13.02 -2.64 -18.92
N ALA A 95 -12.62 -3.45 -17.92
CA ALA A 95 -12.68 -4.91 -18.01
C ALA A 95 -14.12 -5.43 -18.12
N ASP A 96 -15.05 -4.81 -17.40
CA ASP A 96 -16.49 -5.11 -17.47
C ASP A 96 -17.04 -4.86 -18.88
N LEU A 97 -16.79 -3.66 -19.43
CA LEU A 97 -17.20 -3.30 -20.79
C LEU A 97 -16.56 -4.19 -21.87
N ALA A 98 -15.30 -4.62 -21.68
CA ALA A 98 -14.65 -5.55 -22.58
C ALA A 98 -15.29 -6.94 -22.51
N GLY A 99 -15.66 -7.40 -21.30
CA GLY A 99 -16.40 -8.65 -21.09
C GLY A 99 -17.79 -8.64 -21.73
N GLU A 100 -18.43 -7.48 -21.78
CA GLU A 100 -19.71 -7.27 -22.49
C GLU A 100 -19.54 -7.13 -24.02
N GLY A 101 -18.31 -7.01 -24.51
CA GLY A 101 -18.01 -6.75 -25.93
C GLY A 101 -18.33 -5.32 -26.38
N ALA A 102 -18.52 -4.38 -25.45
CA ALA A 102 -18.76 -2.98 -25.75
C ALA A 102 -17.48 -2.23 -26.17
N VAL A 103 -16.32 -2.74 -25.75
CA VAL A 103 -14.99 -2.28 -26.15
C VAL A 103 -14.08 -3.48 -26.43
N GLU A 104 -13.02 -3.27 -27.20
CA GLU A 104 -11.96 -4.25 -27.41
C GLU A 104 -10.66 -3.77 -26.74
N LEU A 105 -9.92 -4.69 -26.15
CA LEU A 105 -8.59 -4.44 -25.60
C LEU A 105 -7.57 -4.85 -26.66
N GLU A 106 -6.73 -3.91 -27.10
CA GLU A 106 -5.68 -4.14 -28.12
C GLU A 106 -4.50 -4.97 -27.59
#